data_AF-A0A7X2SXA7-F1
#
_entry.id   AF-A0A7X2SXA7-F1
#
_cell.length_a   1.000
_cell.length_b   1.000
_cell.length_c   1.000
_cell.angle_alpha   90.00
_cell.angle_beta   90.00
_cell.angle_gamma   90.00
#
_symmetry.space_group_name_H-M   'P 1'
#
loop_
_entity.id
_entity.type
_entity.pdbx_description
1 polymer ?
#
loop_
_entity_poly.entity_id
_entity_poly.type
_entity_poly.pdbx_seq_one_letter_code
_entity_poly.pdbx_strand_id
1 'polypeptide(L)'
;MTESEKWQGLAQLIARHAPEDGRHSSAIDCLFFGRVSAPTEPMHFAQWASFALVAQGGKALHIGDEVLHYGPGDLLLVTLDMPVRACVTVATPEKPNLGIGIAINESRLMRYLEQFPPTLPLVTPDSERGVTVHKVS
;
A
#
# COMPACT_ATOMS: atom_id res chain seq x y z
N MET A 1 20.23 5.02 13.80
CA MET A 1 18.89 5.42 13.36
C MET A 1 17.94 4.30 13.72
N THR A 2 17.00 4.56 14.63
CA THR A 2 15.98 3.58 15.04
C THR A 2 14.98 3.37 13.91
N GLU A 3 14.24 2.26 13.96
CA GLU A 3 13.21 1.96 12.96
C GLU A 3 12.07 2.99 12.96
N SER A 4 11.73 3.51 14.14
CA SER A 4 10.80 4.63 14.30
C SER A 4 11.25 5.90 13.56
N GLU A 5 12.54 6.24 13.62
CA GLU A 5 13.10 7.40 12.91
C GLU A 5 13.03 7.24 11.38
N LYS A 6 13.17 6.02 10.84
CA LYS A 6 13.03 5.74 9.41
C LYS A 6 11.60 5.99 8.93
N TRP A 7 10.61 5.47 9.65
CA TRP A 7 9.20 5.65 9.28
C TRP A 7 8.75 7.09 9.41
N GLN A 8 9.25 7.81 10.42
CA GLN A 8 9.00 9.24 10.56
C GLN A 8 9.61 10.05 9.40
N GLY A 9 10.84 9.72 8.97
CA GLY A 9 11.46 10.34 7.80
C GLY A 9 10.68 10.07 6.51
N LEU A 10 10.23 8.84 6.31
CA LEU A 10 9.39 8.49 5.16
C LEU A 10 8.05 9.21 5.19
N ALA A 11 7.40 9.32 6.35
CA ALA A 11 6.16 10.06 6.51
C ALA A 11 6.33 11.54 6.13
N GLN A 12 7.44 12.19 6.51
CA GLN A 12 7.73 13.56 6.12
C GLN A 12 7.89 13.72 4.60
N LEU A 13 8.56 12.77 3.95
CA LEU A 13 8.70 12.76 2.48
C LEU A 13 7.33 12.59 1.81
N ILE A 14 6.49 11.66 2.27
CA ILE A 14 5.15 11.46 1.73
C ILE A 14 4.29 12.72 1.92
N ALA A 15 4.31 13.34 3.11
CA ALA A 15 3.55 14.55 3.39
C ALA A 15 3.90 15.71 2.44
N ARG A 16 5.17 15.82 2.03
CA ARG A 16 5.60 16.80 1.04
C ARG A 16 4.96 16.58 -0.35
N HIS A 17 4.65 15.34 -0.69
CA HIS A 17 4.05 14.95 -1.98
C HIS A 17 2.52 14.75 -1.92
N ALA A 18 1.93 14.81 -0.73
CA ALA A 18 0.49 14.74 -0.50
C ALA A 18 0.07 15.90 0.43
N PRO A 19 -0.03 17.14 -0.10
CA PRO A 19 -0.26 18.33 0.71
C PRO A 19 -1.65 18.36 1.37
N GLU A 20 -2.63 17.70 0.76
CA GLU A 20 -4.03 17.65 1.20
C GLU A 20 -4.55 16.21 1.20
N ASP A 21 -5.69 15.98 1.86
CA ASP A 21 -6.31 14.66 1.92
C ASP A 21 -6.71 14.17 0.52
N GLY A 22 -6.47 12.89 0.25
CA GLY A 22 -6.72 12.26 -1.04
C GLY A 22 -5.53 11.49 -1.58
N ARG A 23 -5.64 11.10 -2.85
CA ARG A 23 -4.60 10.38 -3.59
C ARG A 23 -3.90 11.33 -4.55
N HIS A 24 -2.57 11.37 -4.48
CA HIS A 24 -1.72 12.25 -5.25
C HIS A 24 -0.84 11.44 -6.19
N SER A 25 -0.89 11.76 -7.48
CA SER A 25 0.00 11.12 -8.47
C SER A 25 1.39 11.73 -8.40
N SER A 26 2.42 10.95 -8.72
CA SER A 26 3.79 11.44 -8.82
C SER A 26 4.23 11.59 -10.28
N ALA A 27 5.37 12.23 -10.51
CA ALA A 27 6.00 12.28 -11.84
C ALA A 27 6.57 10.90 -12.27
N ILE A 28 6.74 9.98 -11.32
CA ILE A 28 7.10 8.59 -11.60
C ILE A 28 5.79 7.84 -11.87
N ASP A 29 5.68 7.30 -13.07
CA ASP A 29 4.51 6.55 -13.49
C ASP A 29 4.20 5.39 -12.51
N CYS A 30 2.92 5.14 -12.27
CA CYS A 30 2.38 4.17 -11.31
C CYS A 30 2.68 4.43 -9.82
N LEU A 31 3.55 5.40 -9.46
CA LEU A 31 3.82 5.79 -8.08
C LEU A 31 2.85 6.88 -7.63
N PHE A 32 2.22 6.65 -6.47
CA PHE A 32 1.24 7.57 -5.88
C PHE A 32 1.40 7.66 -4.36
N PHE A 33 0.91 8.76 -3.82
CA PHE A 33 0.90 9.06 -2.39
C PHE A 33 -0.54 9.20 -1.89
N GLY A 34 -0.78 8.85 -0.63
CA GLY A 34 -2.08 8.97 0.00
C GLY A 34 -1.98 9.71 1.33
N ARG A 35 -2.93 10.61 1.56
CA ARG A 35 -3.11 11.31 2.83
C ARG A 35 -4.57 11.24 3.26
N VAL A 36 -4.81 10.96 4.54
CA VAL A 36 -6.13 11.08 5.16
C VAL A 36 -5.95 11.58 6.59
N SER A 37 -6.63 12.66 6.97
CA SER A 37 -6.43 13.35 8.24
C SER A 37 -7.42 12.96 9.34
N ALA A 38 -8.34 12.02 9.08
CA ALA A 38 -9.27 11.49 10.06
C ALA A 38 -9.60 10.01 9.78
N PRO A 39 -10.07 9.24 10.77
CA PRO A 39 -10.60 7.90 10.51
C PRO A 39 -11.78 7.96 9.56
N THR A 40 -11.94 6.94 8.72
CA THR A 40 -13.02 6.87 7.73
C THR A 40 -13.92 5.68 8.00
N GLU A 41 -15.16 5.73 7.50
CA GLU A 41 -15.98 4.53 7.42
C GLU A 41 -15.41 3.55 6.38
N PRO A 42 -15.65 2.23 6.51
CA PRO A 42 -15.30 1.26 5.48
C PRO A 42 -16.03 1.54 4.17
N MET A 43 -15.28 1.82 3.12
CA MET A 43 -15.82 2.10 1.79
C MET A 43 -15.43 0.98 0.82
N HIS A 44 -16.33 0.67 -0.12
CA HIS A 44 -16.06 -0.27 -1.20
C HIS A 44 -15.25 0.41 -2.30
N PHE A 45 -14.21 -0.26 -2.78
CA PHE A 45 -13.46 0.20 -3.96
C PHE A 45 -12.80 -0.97 -4.69
N ALA A 46 -12.53 -0.76 -5.97
CA ALA A 46 -11.67 -1.63 -6.74
C ALA A 46 -10.22 -1.40 -6.30
N GLN A 47 -9.60 -2.42 -5.71
CA GLN A 47 -8.20 -2.41 -5.40
C GLN A 47 -7.44 -2.98 -6.59
N TRP A 48 -6.58 -2.16 -7.19
CA TRP A 48 -5.71 -2.60 -8.28
C TRP A 48 -4.46 -3.29 -7.75
N ALA A 49 -3.90 -4.20 -8.56
CA ALA A 49 -2.62 -4.83 -8.29
C ALA A 49 -1.56 -3.75 -7.96
N SER A 50 -0.97 -3.85 -6.78
CA SER A 50 -0.08 -2.82 -6.25
C SER A 50 0.74 -3.30 -5.05
N PHE A 51 1.85 -2.61 -4.84
CA PHE A 51 2.54 -2.57 -3.56
C PHE A 51 2.13 -1.28 -2.84
N ALA A 52 1.70 -1.38 -1.58
CA ALA A 52 1.34 -0.21 -0.78
C ALA A 52 1.96 -0.31 0.61
N LEU A 53 2.55 0.78 1.08
CA LEU A 53 3.17 0.87 2.39
C LEU A 53 2.59 2.05 3.17
N VAL A 54 2.31 1.82 4.45
CA VAL A 54 1.87 2.86 5.38
C VAL A 54 3.09 3.32 6.17
N ALA A 55 3.31 4.64 6.24
CA ALA A 55 4.39 5.24 7.00
C ALA A 55 3.90 5.89 8.30
N GLN A 56 2.62 6.30 8.34
CA GLN A 56 1.98 6.90 9.51
C GLN A 56 0.49 6.56 9.55
N GLY A 57 -0.08 6.44 10.76
CA GLY A 57 -1.50 6.11 10.96
C GLY A 57 -1.79 4.62 10.81
N GLY A 58 -3.03 4.25 10.48
CA GLY A 58 -3.44 2.86 10.37
C GLY A 58 -4.59 2.66 9.40
N LYS A 59 -4.64 1.46 8.80
CA LYS A 59 -5.68 1.06 7.86
C LYS A 59 -6.22 -0.34 8.19
N ALA A 60 -7.43 -0.61 7.72
CA ALA A 60 -8.02 -1.95 7.71
C ALA A 60 -8.54 -2.27 6.31
N LEU A 61 -8.31 -3.49 5.85
CA LEU A 61 -8.82 -4.03 4.58
C LEU A 61 -9.67 -5.26 4.88
N HIS A 62 -10.89 -5.28 4.36
CA HIS A 62 -11.84 -6.39 4.55
C HIS A 62 -11.92 -7.20 3.25
N ILE A 63 -11.71 -8.51 3.37
CA ILE A 63 -11.76 -9.46 2.26
C ILE A 63 -12.64 -10.64 2.69
N GLY A 64 -13.85 -10.70 2.13
CA GLY A 64 -14.87 -11.63 2.63
C GLY A 64 -15.15 -11.39 4.12
N ASP A 65 -14.93 -12.42 4.93
CA ASP A 65 -15.12 -12.40 6.39
C ASP A 65 -13.86 -12.00 7.17
N GLU A 66 -12.72 -11.80 6.48
CA GLU A 66 -11.45 -11.46 7.12
C GLU A 66 -11.21 -9.94 7.13
N VAL A 67 -10.54 -9.46 8.18
CA VAL A 67 -10.10 -8.07 8.32
C VAL A 67 -8.59 -8.03 8.56
N LEU A 68 -7.87 -7.42 7.63
CA LEU A 68 -6.42 -7.24 7.69
C LEU A 68 -6.11 -5.82 8.17
N HIS A 69 -5.56 -5.70 9.37
CA HIS A 69 -5.07 -4.44 9.90
C HIS A 69 -3.60 -4.22 9.55
N TYR A 70 -3.25 -3.02 9.10
CA TYR A 70 -1.88 -2.68 8.75
C TYR A 70 -1.55 -1.23 9.09
N GLY A 71 -0.29 -0.98 9.46
CA GLY A 71 0.18 0.29 9.99
C GLY A 71 1.61 0.62 9.55
N PRO A 72 2.31 1.51 10.28
CA PRO A 72 3.63 1.98 9.90
C PRO A 72 4.61 0.81 9.72
N GLY A 73 5.21 0.73 8.53
CA GLY A 73 6.15 -0.32 8.16
C GLY A 73 5.52 -1.53 7.46
N ASP A 74 4.24 -1.81 7.70
CA ASP A 74 3.57 -2.93 7.05
C ASP A 74 3.43 -2.67 5.53
N LEU A 75 3.68 -3.72 4.75
CA LEU A 75 3.51 -3.73 3.29
C LEU A 75 2.28 -4.53 2.92
N LEU A 76 1.34 -3.89 2.24
CA LEU A 76 0.23 -4.54 1.55
C LEU A 76 0.66 -4.87 0.11
N LEU A 77 0.60 -6.15 -0.25
CA LEU A 77 0.75 -6.62 -1.62
C LEU A 77 -0.61 -7.08 -2.14
N VAL A 78 -1.01 -6.54 -3.28
CA VAL A 78 -2.20 -6.95 -4.04
C VAL A 78 -1.72 -7.45 -5.40
N THR A 79 -1.97 -8.71 -5.73
CA THR A 79 -1.46 -9.35 -6.95
C THR A 79 -2.51 -9.43 -8.07
N LEU A 80 -3.79 -9.28 -7.73
CA LEU A 80 -4.90 -9.29 -8.68
C LEU A 80 -5.89 -8.18 -8.34
N ASP A 81 -6.48 -7.59 -9.37
CA ASP A 81 -7.54 -6.60 -9.21
C ASP A 81 -8.76 -7.23 -8.52
N MET A 82 -9.21 -6.63 -7.42
CA MET A 82 -10.34 -7.19 -6.66
C MET A 82 -11.19 -6.13 -5.94
N PRO A 83 -12.49 -6.40 -5.74
CA PRO A 83 -13.31 -5.57 -4.88
C PRO A 83 -12.94 -5.78 -3.41
N VAL A 84 -12.72 -4.69 -2.70
CA VAL A 84 -12.44 -4.71 -1.26
C VAL A 84 -13.28 -3.67 -0.54
N ARG A 85 -13.40 -3.81 0.79
CA ARG A 85 -13.73 -2.67 1.65
C ARG A 85 -12.50 -2.26 2.41
N ALA A 86 -12.23 -0.96 2.54
CA ALA A 86 -11.19 -0.51 3.46
C ALA A 86 -11.54 0.81 4.12
N CYS A 87 -10.86 1.06 5.23
CA CYS A 87 -10.91 2.33 5.93
C CYS A 87 -9.55 2.71 6.50
N VAL A 88 -9.42 4.00 6.80
CA VAL A 88 -8.39 4.50 7.70
C VAL A 88 -8.91 4.36 9.13
N THR A 89 -8.15 3.66 9.96
CA THR A 89 -8.52 3.38 11.36
C THR A 89 -7.86 4.34 12.34
N VAL A 90 -6.69 4.89 11.99
CA VAL A 90 -5.92 5.81 12.85
C VAL A 90 -5.39 6.97 12.00
N ALA A 91 -5.89 8.17 12.27
CA ALA A 91 -5.41 9.43 11.73
C ALA A 91 -5.95 10.62 12.54
N THR A 92 -5.19 11.71 12.61
CA THR A 92 -5.65 13.04 13.05
C THR A 92 -5.08 14.13 12.13
N PRO A 93 -5.57 15.38 12.19
CA PRO A 93 -4.99 16.47 11.42
C PRO A 93 -3.48 16.69 11.67
N GLU A 94 -3.02 16.48 12.90
CA GLU A 94 -1.62 16.61 13.31
C GLU A 94 -0.80 15.36 12.95
N LYS A 95 -1.45 14.19 12.91
CA LYS A 95 -0.84 12.90 12.57
C LYS A 95 -1.70 12.17 11.54
N PRO A 96 -1.72 12.62 10.27
CA PRO A 96 -2.53 12.01 9.24
C PRO A 96 -2.05 10.60 8.92
N ASN A 97 -2.94 9.76 8.39
CA ASN A 97 -2.53 8.55 7.72
C ASN A 97 -1.77 8.92 6.44
N LEU A 98 -0.54 8.42 6.31
CA LEU A 98 0.33 8.70 5.17
C LEU A 98 0.83 7.38 4.60
N GLY A 99 0.64 7.21 3.30
CA GLY A 99 1.04 6.02 2.59
C GLY A 99 1.59 6.32 1.20
N ILE A 100 2.32 5.36 0.69
CA ILE A 100 2.88 5.35 -0.66
C ILE A 100 2.44 4.05 -1.33
N GLY A 101 2.18 4.10 -2.63
CA GLY A 101 1.88 2.90 -3.39
C GLY A 101 2.44 2.95 -4.80
N ILE A 102 2.74 1.78 -5.33
CA ILE A 102 3.18 1.55 -6.70
C ILE A 102 2.18 0.58 -7.32
N ALA A 103 1.43 1.07 -8.31
CA ALA A 103 0.55 0.21 -9.09
C ALA A 103 1.39 -0.73 -9.97
N ILE A 104 0.96 -1.97 -10.09
CA ILE A 104 1.58 -2.96 -10.96
C ILE A 104 0.87 -2.85 -12.31
N ASN A 105 1.58 -2.37 -13.31
CA ASN A 105 1.10 -2.42 -14.69
C ASN A 105 1.49 -3.79 -15.29
N GLU A 106 0.49 -4.66 -15.47
CA GLU A 106 0.70 -6.02 -15.97
C GLU A 106 1.43 -6.06 -17.31
N SER A 107 1.03 -5.22 -18.27
CA SER A 107 1.67 -5.17 -19.58
C SER A 107 3.15 -4.80 -19.50
N ARG A 108 3.48 -3.85 -18.61
CA ARG A 108 4.86 -3.44 -18.37
C ARG A 108 5.64 -4.52 -17.63
N LEU A 109 5.03 -5.18 -16.65
CA LEU A 109 5.62 -6.31 -15.93
C LEU A 109 5.96 -7.46 -16.88
N MET A 110 5.03 -7.86 -17.74
CA MET A 110 5.23 -8.94 -18.72
C MET A 110 6.41 -8.62 -19.66
N ARG A 111 6.46 -7.39 -20.19
CA ARG A 111 7.59 -6.92 -21.01
C ARG A 111 8.93 -6.96 -20.26
N TYR A 112 8.94 -6.68 -18.95
CA TYR A 112 10.15 -6.79 -18.15
C TYR A 112 10.57 -8.25 -17.93
N LEU A 113 9.63 -9.15 -17.67
CA LEU A 113 9.91 -10.58 -17.50
C LEU A 113 10.45 -11.23 -18.78
N GLU A 114 10.00 -10.77 -19.96
CA GLU A 114 10.56 -11.20 -21.25
C GLU A 114 12.03 -10.78 -21.43
N GLN A 115 12.40 -9.58 -20.97
CA GLN A 115 13.76 -9.04 -21.09
C GLN A 115 14.69 -9.54 -19.98
N PHE A 116 14.13 -9.79 -18.80
CA PHE A 116 14.84 -10.19 -17.59
C PHE A 116 14.10 -11.41 -17.00
N PRO A 117 14.25 -12.59 -17.62
CA PRO A 117 13.61 -13.80 -17.12
C PRO A 117 14.06 -14.06 -15.67
N PRO A 118 13.13 -14.44 -14.78
CA PRO A 118 13.45 -14.68 -13.39
C PRO A 118 14.49 -15.79 -13.28
N THR A 119 15.58 -15.50 -12.56
CA THR A 119 16.64 -16.47 -12.25
C THR A 119 16.29 -17.36 -11.05
N LEU A 120 15.28 -16.96 -10.26
CA LEU A 120 14.78 -17.74 -9.13
C LEU A 120 13.77 -18.78 -9.62
N PRO A 121 13.81 -20.01 -9.09
CA PRO A 121 12.78 -21.00 -9.38
C PRO A 121 11.41 -20.46 -8.99
N LEU A 122 10.44 -20.60 -9.89
CA LEU A 122 9.05 -20.29 -9.58
C LEU A 122 8.59 -21.23 -8.47
N VAL A 123 8.48 -20.69 -7.27
CA VAL A 123 7.90 -21.40 -6.12
C VAL A 123 6.39 -21.36 -6.30
N THR A 124 5.73 -22.53 -6.27
CA THR A 124 4.28 -22.58 -6.11
C THR A 124 3.94 -21.93 -4.77
N PRO A 125 3.16 -20.84 -4.75
CA PRO A 125 2.90 -20.14 -3.51
C PRO A 125 2.12 -21.05 -2.55
N ASP A 126 2.46 -20.99 -1.26
CA ASP A 126 1.72 -21.68 -0.19
C ASP A 126 0.27 -21.15 -0.03
N SER A 127 -0.05 -20.02 -0.69
CA SER A 127 -1.35 -19.36 -0.64
C SER A 127 -1.74 -18.78 -2.00
N GLU A 128 -2.95 -19.08 -2.45
CA GLU A 128 -3.57 -18.48 -3.64
C GLU A 128 -4.21 -17.10 -3.36
N ARG A 129 -4.00 -16.52 -2.17
CA ARG A 129 -4.62 -15.25 -1.79
C ARG A 129 -4.05 -14.11 -2.63
N GLY A 130 -4.94 -13.41 -3.34
CA GLY A 130 -4.58 -12.22 -4.14
C GLY A 130 -4.11 -11.02 -3.32
N VAL A 131 -4.13 -11.11 -1.98
CA VAL A 131 -3.71 -10.04 -1.07
C VAL A 131 -2.98 -10.60 0.14
N THR A 132 -1.87 -9.94 0.51
CA THR A 132 -1.07 -10.27 1.68
C THR A 132 -0.61 -8.99 2.40
N VAL A 133 -0.57 -9.02 3.73
CA VAL A 133 0.11 -8.00 4.55
C VAL A 133 1.40 -8.60 5.10
N HIS A 134 2.54 -8.09 4.64
CA HIS A 134 3.83 -8.40 5.23
C HIS A 134 4.08 -7.48 6.41
N LYS A 135 4.16 -8.06 7.60
CA LYS A 135 4.47 -7.36 8.84
C LYS A 135 5.97 -7.11 8.93
N VAL A 136 6.34 -5.88 9.24
CA VAL A 136 7.72 -5.59 9.65
C VAL A 136 7.87 -6.09 11.09
N SER A 137 8.91 -6.91 11.32
CA SER A 137 9.20 -7.59 12.59
C SER A 137 9.91 -6.68 13.57
#